data_AF-A0A7T8JYR6-F1
#
_entry.id   AF-A0A7T8JYR6-F1
#
_cell.length_a   1.000
_cell.length_b   1.000
_cell.length_c   1.000
_cell.angle_alpha   90.00
_cell.angle_beta   90.00
_cell.angle_gamma   90.00
#
_symmetry.space_group_name_H-M   'P 1'
#
loop_
_entity.id
_entity.type
_entity.pdbx_description
1 polymer ?
#
loop_
_entity_poly.entity_id
_entity_poly.type
_entity_poly.pdbx_seq_one_letter_code
_entity_poly.pdbx_strand_id
1 'polypeptide(L)' 'MLVVVASDGKSMPPFWFPAGLKVGTNEYLDVLKTVVKPWLDSTYPEGNYVFQQDSQNPEVVQ' A
#
# COMPACT_ATOMS: atom_id res chain seq x y z
N MET A 1 -6.21 -5.15 -5.88
CA MET A 1 -5.40 -4.03 -6.42
C MET A 1 -5.13 -3.08 -5.26
N LEU A 2 -3.94 -2.50 -5.18
CA LEU A 2 -3.60 -1.48 -4.19
C LEU A 2 -3.31 -0.15 -4.92
N VAL A 3 -3.91 0.92 -4.43
CA VAL A 3 -3.70 2.30 -4.91
C VAL A 3 -3.44 3.18 -3.71
N VAL A 4 -2.53 4.13 -3.85
CA VAL A 4 -2.19 5.13 -2.82
C VAL A 4 -2.29 6.50 -3.47
N VAL A 5 -3.04 7.39 -2.84
CA VAL A 5 -3.22 8.78 -3.28
C VAL A 5 -2.84 9.69 -2.12
N ALA A 6 -2.04 10.71 -2.42
CA ALA A 6 -1.66 11.72 -1.46
C ALA A 6 -2.54 12.97 -1.58
N SER A 7 -2.56 13.79 -0.53
CA SER A 7 -3.38 15.01 -0.45
C SER A 7 -3.00 16.08 -1.47
N ASP A 8 -1.77 16.06 -1.98
CA ASP A 8 -1.29 16.95 -3.04
C ASP A 8 -1.70 16.47 -4.46
N GLY A 9 -2.49 15.39 -4.53
CA GLY A 9 -3.01 14.81 -5.78
C GLY A 9 -2.07 13.82 -6.46
N LYS A 10 -0.84 13.62 -5.96
CA LYS A 10 0.04 12.58 -6.50
C LYS A 10 -0.48 11.19 -6.15
N SER A 11 -0.37 10.29 -7.12
CA SER A 11 -0.82 8.91 -6.96
C SER A 11 0.32 7.95 -7.30
N MET A 12 0.44 6.90 -6.50
CA MET A 12 1.32 5.78 -6.81
C MET A 12 0.75 5.03 -8.03
N PRO A 13 1.59 4.58 -8.99
CA PRO A 13 1.15 3.63 -10.00
C PRO A 13 0.44 2.42 -9.34
N PRO A 14 -0.72 1.99 -9.84
CA PRO A 14 -1.47 0.90 -9.22
C PRO A 14 -0.65 -0.38 -9.11
N PHE A 15 -0.68 -1.01 -7.94
CA PHE A 15 -0.09 -2.34 -7.76
C PHE A 15 -1.16 -3.42 -7.96
N TRP A 16 -0.89 -4.31 -8.90
CA TRP A 16 -1.73 -5.47 -9.19
C TRP A 16 -1.19 -6.69 -8.47
N PHE A 17 -1.96 -7.24 -7.55
CA PHE A 17 -1.64 -8.52 -6.94
C PHE A 17 -1.74 -9.63 -7.98
N PRO A 18 -0.88 -10.65 -7.92
CA PRO A 18 -0.98 -11.83 -8.77
C PRO A 18 -2.38 -12.46 -8.71
N ALA A 19 -2.87 -12.94 -9.85
CA ALA A 19 -4.17 -13.61 -9.92
C ALA A 19 -4.17 -14.86 -9.02
N GLY A 20 -5.25 -15.01 -8.22
CA GLY A 20 -5.41 -16.13 -7.30
C GLY A 20 -4.66 -15.99 -5.97
N LEU A 21 -3.89 -14.93 -5.75
CA LEU A 21 -3.28 -14.65 -4.46
C LEU A 21 -4.33 -14.17 -3.45
N LYS A 22 -4.51 -14.90 -2.35
CA LYS A 22 -5.25 -14.40 -1.19
C LYS A 22 -4.34 -13.43 -0.43
N VAL A 23 -4.71 -12.16 -0.41
CA VAL A 23 -3.93 -11.12 0.28
C VAL A 23 -4.16 -11.24 1.77
N GLY A 24 -3.22 -11.88 2.47
CA GLY A 24 -3.16 -11.94 3.92
C GLY A 24 -2.33 -10.80 4.51
N THR A 25 -2.10 -10.87 5.82
CA THR A 25 -1.27 -9.90 6.55
C THR A 25 0.15 -9.81 5.98
N ASN A 26 0.76 -10.96 5.67
CA ASN A 26 2.15 -11.01 5.23
C ASN A 26 2.32 -10.45 3.81
N GLU A 27 1.48 -10.89 2.87
CA GLU A 27 1.51 -10.41 1.48
C GLU A 27 1.25 -8.91 1.42
N TYR A 28 0.33 -8.41 2.26
CA TYR A 28 0.05 -6.99 2.35
C TYR A 28 1.24 -6.21 2.92
N LEU A 29 1.84 -6.68 4.03
CA LEU A 29 3.02 -6.05 4.63
C LEU A 29 4.21 -6.02 3.67
N ASP A 30 4.40 -7.05 2.87
CA ASP A 30 5.49 -7.10 1.89
C ASP A 30 5.29 -6.05 0.80
N VAL A 31 4.07 -5.86 0.30
CA VAL A 31 3.76 -4.79 -0.67
C VAL A 31 3.94 -3.40 -0.04
N LEU A 32 3.54 -3.21 1.22
CA LEU A 32 3.79 -1.95 1.92
C LEU A 32 5.29 -1.61 2.00
N LYS A 33 6.12 -2.61 2.32
CA LYS A 33 7.58 -2.43 2.46
C LYS A 33 8.29 -2.24 1.13
N THR A 34 7.90 -2.98 0.10
CA THR A 34 8.65 -3.07 -1.16
C THR A 34 8.14 -2.13 -2.25
N VAL A 35 6.89 -1.68 -2.16
CA VAL A 35 6.25 -0.84 -3.18
C VAL A 35 5.86 0.51 -2.61
N VAL A 36 5.04 0.52 -1.55
CA VAL A 36 4.46 1.76 -1.01
C VAL A 36 5.53 2.63 -0.34
N LYS A 37 6.34 2.04 0.54
CA LYS A 37 7.37 2.78 1.26
C LYS A 37 8.42 3.42 0.32
N PRO A 38 9.01 2.72 -0.66
CA PRO A 38 9.94 3.35 -1.59
C PRO A 38 9.31 4.47 -2.43
N TRP A 39 8.04 4.33 -2.81
CA TRP A 39 7.32 5.41 -3.49
C TRP A 39 7.15 6.64 -2.59
N LEU A 40 6.82 6.44 -1.32
CA LEU A 40 6.71 7.52 -0.34
C LEU A 40 8.06 8.19 -0.08
N ASP A 41 9.13 7.42 0.14
CA ASP A 41 10.48 7.95 0.41
C ASP A 41 11.03 8.75 -0.78
N SER A 42 10.69 8.37 -2.01
CA SER A 42 11.08 9.11 -3.22
C SER A 42 10.22 10.34 -3.49
N THR A 43 8.93 10.29 -3.16
CA THR A 43 7.97 11.39 -3.42
C THR A 43 7.99 12.46 -2.32
N TYR A 44 8.23 12.05 -1.07
CA TYR A 44 8.23 12.88 0.13
C TYR A 44 9.50 12.63 0.96
N PRO A 45 10.68 13.07 0.46
CA PRO A 45 11.97 12.75 1.08
C PRO A 45 12.16 13.35 2.48
N GLU A 46 11.42 14.42 2.81
CA GLU A 46 11.45 15.01 4.15
C GLU A 46 10.74 14.16 5.20
N GLY A 47 10.05 13.08 4.79
CA GLY A 47 9.12 12.36 5.66
C GLY A 47 7.91 13.22 5.99
N ASN A 48 7.26 12.93 7.12
CA ASN A 48 6.07 13.65 7.62
C ASN A 48 4.75 13.35 6.89
N TYR A 49 4.60 12.15 6.35
CA TYR A 49 3.31 11.64 5.87
C TYR A 49 2.66 10.69 6.90
N VAL A 50 1.33 10.61 6.87
CA VAL A 50 0.56 9.60 7.60
C VAL A 50 -0.05 8.66 6.58
N PHE A 51 0.11 7.36 6.80
CA PHE A 51 -0.55 6.34 5.99
C PHE A 51 -1.88 5.96 6.65
N GLN A 52 -2.98 6.21 5.95
CA GLN A 52 -4.33 5.86 6.38
C GLN A 52 -4.84 4.72 5.49
N GLN A 53 -5.38 3.68 6.13
CA GLN A 53 -6.11 2.60 5.48
C GLN A 53 -7.37 2.30 6.30
N ASP A 54 -8.28 1.52 5.74
CA ASP A 54 -9.43 0.99 6.44
C ASP A 54 -9.04 -0.12 7.43
N SER A 55 -9.95 -0.47 8.34
CA SER A 55 -9.71 -1.46 9.39
C SER A 55 -9.91 -2.91 8.94
N GLN A 56 -9.76 -3.20 7.65
CA GLN A 56 -10.02 -4.54 7.11
C GLN A 56 -8.97 -5.52 7.63
N ASN A 57 -9.41 -6.56 8.34
CA ASN A 57 -8.53 -7.65 8.76
C ASN A 57 -8.35 -8.63 7.59
N PRO A 58 -7.15 -8.73 6.97
CA PRO A 58 -6.93 -9.58 5.81
C PRO A 58 -7.06 -11.08 6.11
N GLU A 59 -7.16 -11.49 7.38
CA GLU A 59 -7.39 -12.90 7.78
C GLU A 59 -8.88 -13.30 7.80
N VAL A 60 -9.82 -12.36 7.87
CA VAL A 60 -11.26 -12.63 8.12
C VAL A 60 -12.10 -12.70 6.83
N VAL A 61 -11.49 -13.15 5.74
CA VAL A 61 -12.26 -13.58 4.56
C VAL A 61 -12.27 -15.10 4.56
N GLN A 62 -13.21 -15.68 5.31
CA GLN A 62 -13.64 -17.08 5.17
C GLN A 62 -14.78 -17.16 4.15
#